data_AF-A0A533SIS1-F1
#
_entry.id   AF-A0A533SIS1-F1
#
_cell.length_a   1.000
_cell.length_b   1.000
_cell.length_c   1.000
_cell.angle_alpha   90.00
_cell.angle_beta   90.00
_cell.angle_gamma   90.00
#
_symmetry.space_group_name_H-M   'P 1'
#
loop_
_entity.id
_entity.type
_entity.pdbx_description
1 polymer ?
#
loop_
_entity_poly.entity_id
_entity_poly.type
_entity_poly.pdbx_seq_one_letter_code
_entity_poly.pdbx_strand_id
1 'polypeptide(L)' 'MWNRIAKYLETHPERLFVAKLLVENGLSVRNGKIYCNEIEIPPIRIARVSKVDRRTVTETIKAIEENPDLQV' A
#
# COMPACT_ATOMS: atom_id res chain seq x y z
N MET A 1 10.22 6.55 8.77
CA MET A 1 9.12 6.35 7.80
C MET A 1 8.27 5.13 8.16
N TRP A 2 8.83 3.92 8.17
CA TRP A 2 8.11 2.68 8.52
C TRP A 2 7.38 2.70 9.88
N ASN A 3 8.03 3.19 10.95
CA ASN A 3 7.39 3.22 12.29
C ASN A 3 6.11 4.07 12.36
N ARG A 4 5.93 5.07 11.48
CA ARG A 4 4.68 5.86 11.42
C ARG A 4 3.57 5.10 10.68
N ILE A 5 3.91 4.49 9.54
CA ILE A 5 3.01 3.60 8.79
C ILE A 5 2.54 2.45 9.69
N ALA A 6 3.47 1.80 10.38
CA ALA A 6 3.19 0.69 11.27
C ALA A 6 2.23 1.08 12.39
N LYS A 7 2.43 2.26 12.99
CA LYS A 7 1.56 2.78 14.06
C LYS A 7 0.19 3.20 13.55
N TYR A 8 0.08 3.68 12.31
CA TYR A 8 -1.20 4.08 11.70
C TYR A 8 -2.04 2.89 11.22
N LEU A 9 -1.37 1.79 10.85
CA LEU A 9 -2.00 0.57 10.34
C LEU A 9 -2.03 -0.58 11.35
N GLU A 10 -1.59 -0.36 12.59
CA GLU A 10 -1.52 -1.37 13.67
C GLU A 10 -2.90 -1.96 14.00
N THR A 11 -3.97 -1.18 13.82
CA THR A 11 -5.37 -1.59 13.97
C THR A 11 -5.86 -2.55 12.88
N HIS A 12 -5.16 -2.65 11.74
CA HIS A 12 -5.55 -3.48 10.60
C HIS A 12 -4.35 -4.28 10.06
N PRO A 13 -4.10 -5.50 10.55
CA PRO A 13 -2.92 -6.29 10.18
C PRO A 13 -2.84 -6.58 8.68
N GLU A 14 -3.98 -6.72 8.00
CA GLU A 14 -4.04 -6.90 6.55
C GLU A 14 -3.53 -5.67 5.78
N ARG A 15 -3.93 -4.47 6.20
CA ARG A 15 -3.49 -3.22 5.58
C ARG A 15 -2.01 -2.96 5.86
N LEU A 16 -1.56 -3.30 7.07
CA LEU A 16 -0.15 -3.25 7.43
C LEU A 16 0.72 -4.14 6.52
N PHE A 17 0.26 -5.35 6.21
CA PHE A 17 0.97 -6.25 5.32
C PHE A 17 1.08 -5.67 3.89
N VAL A 18 -0.01 -5.10 3.38
CA VAL A 18 0.00 -4.43 2.07
C VAL A 18 0.98 -3.25 2.06
N ALA A 19 0.91 -2.37 3.05
CA ALA A 19 1.82 -1.23 3.15
C ALA A 19 3.29 -1.65 3.30
N LYS A 20 3.55 -2.73 4.06
CA LYS A 20 4.88 -3.34 4.17
C LYS A 20 5.40 -3.77 2.82
N LEU A 21 4.58 -4.52 2.08
CA LEU A 21 4.93 -5.03 0.76
C LEU A 21 5.24 -3.88 -0.21
N LEU A 22 4.45 -2.81 -0.19
CA LEU A 22 4.70 -1.64 -1.03
C LEU A 22 6.08 -1.02 -0.73
N VAL A 23 6.38 -0.78 0.55
CA VAL A 23 7.66 -0.18 0.98
C VAL A 23 8.85 -1.09 0.69
N GLU A 24 8.75 -2.40 1.00
CA GLU A 24 9.82 -3.37 0.79
C GLU A 24 10.17 -3.55 -0.70
N ASN A 25 9.18 -3.41 -1.58
CA ASN A 25 9.36 -3.55 -3.02
C ASN A 25 9.60 -2.19 -3.73
N GLY A 26 9.71 -1.08 -2.98
CA GLY A 26 9.90 0.25 -3.56
C GLY A 26 8.75 0.68 -4.47
N LEU A 27 7.53 0.24 -4.16
CA LEU A 27 6.33 0.58 -4.92
C LEU A 27 5.77 1.91 -4.42
N SER A 28 5.58 2.82 -5.37
CA SER A 28 4.94 4.12 -5.13
C SER A 28 3.44 4.03 -5.39
N VAL A 29 2.67 4.91 -4.75
CA VAL A 29 1.23 5.03 -4.96
C VAL A 29 0.94 6.42 -5.49
N ARG A 30 0.23 6.51 -6.62
CA ARG A 30 -0.08 7.77 -7.30
C ARG A 30 -1.46 7.69 -7.96
N ASN A 31 -2.33 8.65 -7.70
CA ASN A 31 -3.70 8.73 -8.22
C ASN A 31 -4.49 7.41 -8.13
N GLY A 32 -4.47 6.76 -6.96
CA GLY A 32 -5.18 5.52 -6.68
C GLY A 32 -4.57 4.27 -7.32
N LYS A 33 -3.38 4.40 -7.91
CA LYS A 33 -2.68 3.35 -8.64
C LYS A 33 -1.32 3.07 -8.04
N ILE A 34 -0.82 1.86 -8.27
CA ILE A 34 0.47 1.40 -7.75
C ILE A 34 1.47 1.41 -8.89
N TYR A 35 2.68 1.92 -8.65
CA TYR A 35 3.72 2.02 -9.65
C TYR A 35 5.04 1.47 -9.13
N CYS A 36 5.71 0.67 -9.95
CA CYS A 36 7.13 0.39 -9.82
C CYS A 36 7.85 1.28 -10.84
N ASN A 37 8.45 2.38 -10.37
CA ASN A 37 8.95 3.46 -11.22
C ASN A 37 7.84 4.02 -12.14
N GLU A 38 7.89 3.69 -13.44
CA GLU A 38 6.91 4.13 -14.44
C GLU A 38 5.92 3.01 -14.83
N ILE A 39 6.09 1.81 -14.27
CA ILE A 39 5.29 0.63 -14.60
C ILE A 39 4.10 0.56 -13.65
N GLU A 40 2.88 0.70 -14.19
CA GLU A 40 1.65 0.51 -13.43
C GLU A 40 1.47 -0.97 -13.04
N ILE A 41 1.28 -1.22 -11.75
CA ILE A 41 0.98 -2.55 -11.20
C ILE A 41 -0.50 -2.63 -10.85
N PRO A 42 -1.26 -3.56 -11.46
CA PRO A 42 -2.65 -3.77 -11.11
C PRO A 42 -2.84 -4.17 -9.62
N PRO A 43 -3.77 -3.55 -8.88
CA PRO A 43 -4.03 -3.87 -7.47
C PRO A 43 -4.35 -5.35 -7.20
N ILE A 44 -4.90 -6.06 -8.18
CA ILE A 44 -5.18 -7.51 -8.10
C ILE A 44 -3.89 -8.33 -7.93
N ARG A 45 -2.76 -7.88 -8.48
CA ARG A 45 -1.46 -8.57 -8.36
C ARG A 45 -0.95 -8.45 -6.94
N ILE A 46 -1.07 -7.25 -6.36
CA ILE A 46 -0.71 -6.99 -4.97
C ILE A 46 -1.60 -7.81 -4.05
N ALA A 47 -2.93 -7.79 -4.25
CA ALA A 47 -3.87 -8.58 -3.46
C ALA A 47 -3.53 -10.07 -3.40
N ARG A 48 -3.12 -10.66 -4.53
CA ARG A 48 -2.68 -12.07 -4.60
C ARG A 48 -1.41 -12.34 -3.79
N VAL A 49 -0.43 -11.44 -3.85
CA VAL A 49 0.83 -11.59 -3.11
C VAL A 49 0.61 -11.37 -1.61
N SER A 50 -0.24 -10.41 -1.24
CA SER A 50 -0.57 -10.11 0.15
C SER A 50 -1.63 -11.04 0.75
N LYS A 51 -2.26 -11.91 -0.06
CA LYS A 51 -3.37 -12.80 0.36
C LYS A 51 -4.54 -12.06 0.99
N VAL A 52 -4.79 -10.83 0.55
CA VAL A 52 -5.92 -10.00 1.01
C VAL A 52 -6.89 -9.76 -0.15
N ASP A 53 -8.09 -9.28 0.17
CA ASP A 53 -9.04 -8.88 -0.86
C ASP A 53 -8.54 -7.64 -1.63
N ARG A 54 -8.88 -7.54 -2.92
CA ARG A 54 -8.57 -6.36 -3.74
C ARG A 54 -9.12 -5.07 -3.13
N ARG A 55 -10.27 -5.12 -2.46
CA ARG A 55 -10.88 -3.99 -1.75
C ARG A 55 -9.96 -3.50 -0.63
N THR A 56 -9.40 -4.41 0.17
CA THR A 56 -8.43 -4.08 1.22
C THR A 56 -7.21 -3.37 0.65
N VAL A 57 -6.68 -3.83 -0.49
CA VAL A 57 -5.58 -3.13 -1.18
C VAL A 57 -6.00 -1.72 -1.61
N THR A 58 -7.19 -1.57 -2.19
CA THR A 58 -7.69 -0.28 -2.66
C THR A 58 -7.92 0.70 -1.52
N GLU A 59 -8.45 0.23 -0.39
CA GLU A 59 -8.60 1.05 0.84
C GLU A 59 -7.24 1.42 1.43
N THR A 60 -6.26 0.52 1.40
CA THR A 60 -4.91 0.80 1.87
C THR A 60 -4.23 1.87 1.03
N ILE A 61 -4.35 1.79 -0.31
CA ILE A 61 -3.87 2.82 -1.23
C ILE A 61 -4.48 4.18 -0.88
N LYS A 62 -5.81 4.24 -0.73
CA LYS A 62 -6.50 5.49 -0.35
C LYS A 62 -5.99 6.04 0.97
N ALA A 63 -5.85 5.18 1.98
CA ALA A 63 -5.34 5.58 3.30
C ALA A 63 -3.88 6.10 3.24
N ILE A 64 -3.06 5.57 2.33
CA ILE A 64 -1.68 6.04 2.11
C ILE A 64 -1.69 7.38 1.35
N GLU A 65 -2.54 7.54 0.32
CA GLU A 65 -2.64 8.78 -0.45
C GLU A 65 -3.21 9.96 0.36
N GLU A 66 -4.17 9.68 1.23
CA GLU A 66 -4.76 10.68 2.14
C GLU A 66 -3.76 11.16 3.21
N ASN A 67 -2.61 10.51 3.33
CA ASN A 67 -1.58 10.83 4.32
C ASN A 67 -0.29 11.29 3.62
N PRO A 68 -0.07 12.61 3.45
CA PRO A 68 1.08 13.16 2.73
C PRO A 68 2.43 12.72 3.28
N ASP A 69 2.50 12.41 4.58
CA ASP A 69 3.69 11.89 5.26
C ASP A 69 4.09 10.47 4.83
N LEU A 70 3.22 9.78 4.09
CA LEU A 70 3.39 8.42 3.58
C LEU A 70 3.54 8.36 2.06
N GLN A 71 3.57 9.51 1.38
CA GLN A 71 3.88 9.58 -0.04
C GLN A 71 5.34 9.13 -0.24
N VAL A 72 5.51 7.98 -0.89
CA VAL A 72 6.81 7.38 -1.25
C VAL A 72 7.01 7.46 -2.76
#